data_AF-A0A962QC06-F1
#
_entry.id   AF-A0A962QC06-F1
#
_cell.length_a   1.000
_cell.length_b   1.000
_cell.length_c   1.000
_cell.angle_alpha   90.00
_cell.angle_beta   90.00
_cell.angle_gamma   90.00
#
_symmetry.space_group_name_H-M   'P 1'
#
loop_
_entity.id
_entity.type
_entity.pdbx_description
1 polymer ?
#
loop_
_entity_poly.entity_id
_entity_poly.type
_entity_poly.pdbx_seq_one_letter_code
_entity_poly.pdbx_strand_id
1 'polypeptide(L)' 'MILEYFFLTLFLFLTGLIVVLIPFFSTFFVFQENYQEKISSYECGFESFENYMQRFEVRYYLLAILFLIFDLELAFLMP' A
#
# COMPACT_ATOMS: atom_id res chain seq x y z
N MET A 1 -31.24 -2.57 -1.23
CA MET A 1 -30.34 -3.24 -2.18
C MET A 1 -29.67 -2.28 -3.16
N ILE A 2 -30.28 -1.84 -4.28
CA ILE A 2 -29.56 -1.01 -5.28
C ILE A 2 -29.08 0.34 -4.74
N LEU A 3 -29.88 0.95 -3.86
CA LEU A 3 -29.60 2.24 -3.25
C LEU A 3 -28.47 2.14 -2.20
N GLU A 4 -28.32 0.98 -1.54
CA GLU A 4 -27.21 0.70 -0.62
C GLU A 4 -25.89 0.52 -1.38
N TYR A 5 -25.91 -0.23 -2.49
CA TYR A 5 -24.74 -0.37 -3.38
C TYR A 5 -24.34 0.97 -4.01
N PHE A 6 -25.31 1.81 -4.36
CA PHE A 6 -25.04 3.18 -4.82
C PHE A 6 -24.31 4.00 -3.75
N PHE A 7 -24.77 3.98 -2.50
CA PHE A 7 -24.08 4.66 -1.40
C PHE A 7 -22.69 4.10 -1.12
N LEU A 8 -22.51 2.78 -1.18
CA LEU A 8 -21.20 2.15 -1.01
C LEU A 8 -20.23 2.59 -2.12
N THR A 9 -20.69 2.63 -3.35
CA THR A 9 -19.87 3.09 -4.50
C THR A 9 -19.52 4.57 -4.36
N LEU A 10 -20.47 5.41 -3.95
CA LEU A 10 -20.24 6.83 -3.69
C LEU A 10 -19.19 7.02 -2.58
N PHE A 11 -19.29 6.25 -1.50
CA PHE A 11 -18.34 6.29 -0.38
C PHE A 11 -16.93 5.88 -0.82
N LEU A 12 -16.79 4.79 -1.59
CA LEU A 12 -15.49 4.37 -2.15
C LEU A 12 -14.90 5.44 -3.07
N PHE A 13 -15.72 6.09 -3.88
CA PHE A 13 -15.27 7.18 -4.75
C PHE A 13 -14.78 8.38 -3.95
N LEU A 14 -15.54 8.83 -2.95
CA LEU A 14 -15.16 9.96 -2.10
C LEU A 14 -13.88 9.68 -1.31
N THR A 15 -13.75 8.49 -0.74
CA THR A 15 -12.52 8.10 -0.01
C THR A 15 -11.32 7.99 -0.95
N GLY A 16 -11.47 7.38 -2.12
CA GLY A 16 -10.42 7.35 -3.14
C GLY A 16 -9.99 8.75 -3.59
N LEU A 17 -10.95 9.66 -3.78
CA LEU A 17 -10.69 11.05 -4.12
C LEU A 17 -9.90 11.76 -3.02
N ILE A 18 -10.23 11.54 -1.74
CA ILE A 18 -9.49 12.09 -0.60
C ILE A 18 -8.05 11.58 -0.57
N VAL A 19 -7.84 10.27 -0.77
CA VAL A 19 -6.49 9.64 -0.80
C VAL A 19 -5.61 10.25 -1.89
N VAL A 20 -6.18 10.71 -3.00
CA VAL A 20 -5.44 11.39 -4.08
C VAL A 20 -5.27 12.88 -3.81
N LEU A 21 -6.32 13.58 -3.37
CA LEU A 21 -6.28 15.03 -3.20
C LEU A 21 -5.35 15.47 -2.06
N ILE A 22 -5.28 14.71 -0.95
CA ILE A 22 -4.40 15.07 0.18
C ILE A 22 -2.92 15.17 -0.25
N PRO A 23 -2.30 14.12 -0.83
CA PRO A 23 -0.90 14.22 -1.27
C PRO A 23 -0.74 15.18 -2.45
N PHE A 24 -1.74 15.31 -3.32
CA PHE A 24 -1.71 16.30 -4.41
C PHE A 24 -1.60 17.73 -3.88
N PHE A 25 -2.47 18.13 -2.96
CA PHE A 25 -2.39 19.46 -2.35
C PHE A 25 -1.15 19.63 -1.47
N SER A 26 -0.75 18.59 -0.73
CA SER A 26 0.49 18.62 0.06
C SER A 26 1.71 18.90 -0.82
N THR A 27 1.83 18.22 -1.96
CA THR A 27 2.96 18.43 -2.88
C THR A 27 2.84 19.75 -3.66
N PHE A 28 1.64 20.21 -3.95
CA PHE A 28 1.39 21.46 -4.68
C PHE A 28 1.69 22.72 -3.85
N PHE A 29 1.32 22.74 -2.56
CA PHE A 29 1.50 23.90 -1.69
C PHE A 29 2.85 23.96 -0.98
N VAL A 30 3.55 22.83 -0.81
CA VAL A 30 4.84 22.78 -0.12
C VAL A 30 5.96 23.15 -1.10
N PHE A 31 6.83 24.07 -0.68
CA PHE A 31 8.09 24.33 -1.37
C PHE A 31 9.01 23.12 -1.27
N GLN A 32 9.30 22.48 -2.40
CA GLN A 32 10.15 21.29 -2.46
C GLN A 32 11.58 21.67 -2.89
N GLU A 33 12.52 21.70 -1.96
CA GLU A 33 13.94 21.65 -2.31
C GLU A 33 14.38 20.20 -2.50
N ASN A 34 14.83 19.88 -3.70
CA ASN A 34 15.26 18.55 -4.11
C ASN A 34 16.79 18.56 -4.28
N TYR A 35 17.51 18.29 -3.21
CA TYR A 35 18.97 18.11 -3.23
C TYR A 35 19.32 16.63 -3.03
N GLN A 36 20.52 16.24 -3.49
CA GLN A 36 20.96 14.84 -3.60
C GLN A 36 20.77 14.04 -2.30
N GLU A 37 21.25 14.57 -1.17
CA GLU A 37 21.17 13.89 0.14
C GLU A 37 19.74 13.70 0.67
N LYS A 38 18.78 14.55 0.26
CA LYS A 38 17.37 14.40 0.66
C LYS A 38 16.68 13.26 -0.08
N ILE A 39 17.16 12.93 -1.28
CA ILE A 39 16.57 11.93 -2.18
C ILE A 39 17.33 10.60 -2.09
N SER A 40 18.53 10.59 -1.51
CA SER A 40 19.29 9.37 -1.25
C SER A 40 18.63 8.49 -0.18
N SER A 41 18.86 7.17 -0.26
CA SER A 41 18.40 6.22 0.75
C SER A 41 18.94 6.55 2.14
N TYR A 42 18.12 6.37 3.17
CA TYR A 42 18.55 6.56 4.55
C TYR A 42 19.42 5.38 5.01
N GLU A 43 20.72 5.61 5.07
CA GLU A 43 21.72 4.68 5.60
C GLU A 43 22.65 5.42 6.56
N CYS A 44 22.10 6.20 7.49
CA CYS A 44 22.87 7.00 8.47
C CYS A 44 23.94 7.93 7.84
N GLY A 45 23.76 8.36 6.58
CA GLY A 45 24.72 9.19 5.84
C GLY A 45 25.79 8.41 5.06
N PHE A 46 25.70 7.08 5.01
CA PHE A 46 26.54 6.24 4.16
C PHE A 46 25.92 6.03 2.78
N GLU A 47 26.75 5.70 1.79
CA GLU A 47 26.27 5.26 0.48
C GLU A 47 25.53 3.93 0.63
N SER A 48 24.37 3.81 -0.03
CA SER A 48 23.56 2.60 0.03
C SER A 48 24.33 1.40 -0.50
N PHE A 49 24.40 0.32 0.29
CA PHE A 49 24.98 -0.93 -0.16
C PHE A 49 24.11 -1.53 -1.28
N GLU A 50 24.65 -1.61 -2.50
CA GLU A 50 23.92 -1.97 -3.73
C GLU A 50 23.38 -3.41 -3.78
N ASN A 51 23.57 -4.23 -2.73
CA ASN A 51 23.20 -5.65 -2.71
C ASN A 51 22.19 -5.98 -1.61
N TYR A 52 20.97 -5.49 -1.76
CA TYR A 52 19.80 -5.87 -0.95
C TYR A 52 19.03 -7.07 -1.51
N MET A 53 19.61 -7.81 -2.47
CA MET A 53 19.05 -9.04 -3.07
C MET A 53 19.06 -10.20 -2.07
N GLN A 54 18.44 -9.98 -0.91
CA GLN A 54 18.16 -11.00 0.07
C GLN A 54 16.96 -11.79 -0.42
N ARG A 55 17.11 -13.11 -0.44
CA ARG A 55 15.97 -14.00 -0.64
C ARG A 55 15.02 -13.79 0.53
N PHE A 56 13.81 -13.33 0.24
CA PHE A 56 12.75 -13.28 1.24
C PHE A 56 12.55 -14.68 1.84
N GLU A 57 12.32 -14.73 3.14
CA GLU A 57 12.13 -16.00 3.83
C GLU A 57 10.90 -16.74 3.26
N VAL A 58 11.03 -18.05 3.01
CA VAL A 58 9.93 -18.91 2.51
C VAL A 58 8.70 -18.88 3.43
N ARG A 59 8.88 -18.50 4.69
CA ARG A 59 7.81 -18.41 5.70
C ARG A 59 6.67 -17.49 5.25
N TYR A 60 6.96 -16.35 4.62
CA TYR A 60 5.92 -15.43 4.15
C TYR A 60 5.08 -16.03 3.02
N TYR A 61 5.71 -16.81 2.14
CA TYR A 61 5.03 -17.53 1.08
C TYR A 61 4.09 -18.62 1.63
N LEU A 62 4.57 -19.39 2.61
CA LEU A 62 3.74 -20.40 3.28
C LEU A 62 2.54 -19.77 3.99
N LEU A 63 2.71 -18.62 4.65
CA LEU A 63 1.61 -17.88 5.27
C LEU A 63 0.58 -17.41 4.24
N ALA A 64 1.02 -16.91 3.08
CA ALA A 64 0.11 -16.46 2.02
C ALA A 64 -0.72 -17.60 1.42
N ILE A 65 -0.11 -18.77 1.17
CA ILE A 65 -0.85 -19.96 0.69
C ILE A 65 -1.82 -20.46 1.74
N LEU A 66 -1.38 -20.54 2.99
CA LEU A 66 -2.23 -20.99 4.08
C LEU A 66 -3.45 -20.08 4.25
N PHE A 67 -3.24 -18.75 4.21
CA PHE A 67 -4.32 -17.76 4.21
C PHE A 67 -5.29 -17.97 3.05
N LEU A 68 -4.79 -18.15 1.83
CA LEU A 68 -5.62 -18.35 0.64
C LEU A 68 -6.51 -19.59 0.77
N ILE A 69 -5.95 -20.71 1.22
CA ILE A 69 -6.70 -21.96 1.40
C ILE A 69 -7.78 -21.80 2.47
N PHE A 70 -7.44 -21.21 3.63
CA PHE A 70 -8.41 -21.02 4.71
C PHE A 70 -9.50 -19.99 4.37
N ASP A 71 -9.18 -18.93 3.64
CA ASP A 71 -10.17 -17.95 3.18
C ASP A 71 -11.17 -18.60 2.22
N LEU A 72 -10.67 -19.44 1.30
CA LEU A 72 -11.50 -20.24 0.41
C LEU A 72 -12.36 -21.26 1.18
N GLU A 73 -11.81 -21.93 2.21
CA GLU A 73 -12.60 -22.82 3.08
C GLU A 73 -13.70 -22.05 3.82
N LEU A 74 -13.39 -20.86 4.35
CA LEU A 74 -14.37 -20.02 5.03
C LEU A 74 -15.52 -19.60 4.10
N ALA A 75 -15.22 -19.28 2.84
CA ALA A 75 -16.23 -18.97 1.84
C ALA A 75 -17.20 -20.14 1.58
N PHE A 76 -16.77 -21.39 1.76
CA PHE A 76 -17.67 -22.56 1.71
C PHE A 76 -18.42 -22.82 3.02
N LEU A 77 -17.84 -22.45 4.17
CA LEU A 77 -18.46 -22.64 5.48
C LEU A 77 -19.54 -21.60 5.79
N MET A 78 -19.47 -20.39 5.22
CA MET A 78 -20.46 -19.33 5.38
C MET A 78 -21.28 -19.11 4.09
N PRO A 79 -22.34 -19.90 3.86
CA PRO A 79 -23.25 -19.69 2.73
C PRO A 79 -24.15 -18.46 2.88
#